data_AF-A0A497X8J0-F1
#
_entry.id   AF-A0A497X8J0-F1
#
_cell.length_a   1.000
_cell.length_b   1.000
_cell.length_c   1.000
_cell.angle_alpha   90.00
_cell.angle_beta   90.00
_cell.angle_gamma   90.00
#
_symmetry.space_group_name_H-M   'P 1'
#
loop_
_entity.id
_entity.type
_entity.pdbx_description
1 polymer ?
#
loop_
_entity_poly.entity_id
_entity_poly.type
_entity_poly.pdbx_seq_one_letter_code
_entity_poly.pdbx_strand_id
1 'polypeptide(L)'
;MASPTDMSDLPDDAASTPAPGQGRGDPSWIAPALTTAEKTRVVGKTSVFFGPPLAILAEGQKNTMEISGKLNRTAERYLEILRHHGLELTEPERLCLAHICHIGFMSPLEIRELPLEVELTRFECAGLDKAALAAKLESASFADLVAVVETLGF
;
A
#
# COMPACT_ATOMS: atom_id res chain seq x y z
N MET A 1 73.37 8.97 -25.72
CA MET A 1 73.29 7.57 -25.27
C MET A 1 72.20 7.49 -24.21
N ALA A 2 71.39 6.43 -24.25
CA ALA A 2 69.99 6.38 -23.85
C ALA A 2 69.66 6.64 -22.37
N SER A 3 68.50 7.27 -22.15
CA SER A 3 67.80 7.40 -20.86
C SER A 3 67.18 6.08 -20.39
N PRO A 4 67.15 5.84 -19.07
CA PRO A 4 66.07 5.14 -18.38
C PRO A 4 65.43 6.15 -17.39
N THR A 5 64.12 6.26 -17.23
CA THR A 5 63.24 5.22 -16.68
C THR A 5 61.81 5.48 -17.15
N ASP A 6 61.19 4.40 -17.58
CA ASP A 6 59.81 4.24 -18.02
C ASP A 6 58.84 4.57 -16.87
N MET A 7 57.99 5.58 -17.05
CA MET A 7 56.84 5.82 -16.19
C MET A 7 55.80 4.75 -16.51
N SER A 8 55.73 3.73 -15.66
CA SER A 8 54.70 2.71 -15.74
C SER A 8 53.37 3.32 -15.29
N ASP A 9 52.46 3.47 -16.24
CA ASP A 9 51.02 3.55 -16.02
C ASP A 9 50.57 2.37 -15.14
N LEU A 10 49.96 2.68 -14.00
CA LEU A 10 49.03 1.77 -13.34
C LEU A 10 47.75 2.56 -13.03
N PRO A 11 46.63 2.26 -13.71
CA PRO A 11 45.34 2.80 -13.33
C PRO A 11 44.85 2.13 -12.04
N ASP A 12 44.35 2.97 -11.13
CA ASP A 12 43.37 2.66 -10.10
C ASP A 12 42.19 1.85 -10.67
N ASP A 13 41.51 1.10 -9.81
CA ASP A 13 40.32 0.26 -10.04
C ASP A 13 40.55 -1.26 -10.22
N ALA A 14 41.18 -1.87 -9.20
CA ALA A 14 40.79 -3.23 -8.83
C ALA A 14 39.51 -3.16 -7.98
N ALA A 15 38.37 -3.11 -8.65
CA ALA A 15 37.05 -3.36 -8.08
C ALA A 15 37.07 -4.69 -7.29
N SER A 16 37.14 -4.57 -5.97
CA SER A 16 37.10 -5.70 -5.04
C SER A 16 35.74 -6.36 -5.13
N THR A 17 35.65 -7.40 -5.94
CA THR A 17 34.45 -8.24 -6.00
C THR A 17 34.50 -9.17 -4.78
N PRO A 18 33.55 -9.10 -3.83
CA PRO A 18 33.59 -9.95 -2.64
C PRO A 18 33.33 -11.42 -3.02
N ALA A 19 34.08 -12.34 -2.41
CA ALA A 19 33.95 -13.78 -2.64
C ALA A 19 32.56 -14.32 -2.19
N PRO A 20 32.04 -15.37 -2.84
CA PRO A 20 30.75 -15.96 -2.48
C PRO A 20 30.77 -16.52 -1.04
N GLY A 21 29.68 -16.35 -0.29
CA GLY A 21 29.50 -16.91 1.06
C GLY A 21 29.75 -15.97 2.25
N GLN A 22 30.18 -14.72 2.06
CA GLN A 22 30.51 -13.82 3.19
C GLN A 22 29.54 -12.64 3.38
N GLY A 23 28.57 -12.49 2.47
CA GLY A 23 27.63 -11.38 2.47
C GLY A 23 26.28 -11.71 3.09
N ARG A 24 25.76 -10.75 3.88
CA ARG A 24 24.35 -10.73 4.30
C ARG A 24 23.46 -10.76 3.05
N GLY A 25 22.72 -11.84 2.83
CA GLY A 25 21.87 -12.04 1.65
C GLY A 25 22.14 -13.34 0.88
N ASP A 26 23.23 -14.04 1.19
CA ASP A 26 23.48 -15.39 0.68
C ASP A 26 22.64 -16.43 1.47
N PRO A 27 21.92 -17.36 0.80
CA PRO A 27 21.12 -18.40 1.47
C PRO A 27 21.94 -19.37 2.33
N SER A 28 23.27 -19.44 2.15
CA SER A 28 24.20 -20.21 2.96
C SER A 28 24.81 -19.44 4.13
N TRP A 29 24.47 -18.15 4.28
CA TRP A 29 25.04 -17.29 5.32
C TRP A 29 24.43 -17.58 6.70
N ILE A 30 25.29 -17.96 7.66
CA ILE A 30 24.92 -18.20 9.05
C ILE A 30 25.33 -16.99 9.88
N ALA A 31 24.35 -16.33 10.52
CA ALA A 31 24.62 -15.19 11.38
C ALA A 31 25.48 -15.60 12.60
N PRO A 32 26.53 -14.84 12.96
CA PRO A 32 27.27 -15.05 14.20
C PRO A 32 26.32 -14.99 15.40
N ALA A 33 26.57 -15.82 16.42
CA ALA A 33 25.75 -15.84 17.63
C ALA A 33 25.83 -14.49 18.36
N LEU A 34 24.77 -13.68 18.22
CA LEU A 34 24.66 -12.35 18.82
C LEU A 34 24.66 -12.44 20.35
N THR A 35 25.45 -11.57 20.99
CA THR A 35 25.42 -11.37 22.44
C THR A 35 24.05 -10.84 22.90
N THR A 36 23.74 -10.95 24.19
CA THR A 36 22.44 -10.52 24.75
C THR A 36 22.17 -9.02 24.52
N ALA A 37 23.21 -8.19 24.44
CA ALA A 37 23.13 -6.77 24.11
C ALA A 37 22.93 -6.49 22.61
N GLU A 38 23.25 -7.44 21.73
CA GLU A 38 23.03 -7.35 20.28
C GLU A 38 21.66 -7.94 19.87
N LYS A 39 21.06 -8.80 20.70
CA LYS A 39 19.68 -9.30 20.52
C LYS A 39 18.62 -8.19 20.60
N THR A 40 18.87 -7.12 21.36
CA THR A 40 17.94 -5.98 21.44
C THR A 40 17.98 -5.11 20.19
N ARG A 41 18.99 -5.28 19.33
CA ARG A 41 19.00 -4.81 17.96
C ARG A 41 18.32 -5.86 17.06
N VAL A 42 17.02 -6.04 17.23
CA VAL A 42 16.19 -6.46 16.08
C VAL A 42 16.24 -5.30 15.09
N VAL A 43 17.29 -5.24 14.26
CA VAL A 43 17.34 -4.39 13.07
C VAL A 43 16.46 -5.04 12.01
N GLY A 44 15.17 -5.09 12.31
CA GLY A 44 14.11 -5.41 11.37
C GLY A 44 13.64 -4.12 10.73
N LYS A 45 13.36 -4.16 9.43
CA LYS A 45 12.59 -3.13 8.72
C LYS A 45 11.44 -2.68 9.62
N THR A 46 11.16 -1.37 9.67
CA THR A 46 9.99 -0.83 10.37
C THR A 46 8.82 -1.79 10.16
N SER A 47 8.35 -2.43 11.24
CA SER A 47 7.26 -3.38 11.12
C SER A 47 6.06 -2.59 10.63
N VAL A 48 5.68 -2.79 9.36
CA VAL A 48 4.45 -2.21 8.84
C VAL A 48 3.34 -2.71 9.76
N PHE A 49 2.70 -1.78 10.47
CA PHE A 49 1.60 -2.13 11.33
C PHE A 49 0.43 -2.53 10.44
N PHE A 50 -0.01 -3.77 10.58
CA PHE A 50 -1.22 -4.25 9.94
C PHE A 50 -2.39 -4.03 10.90
N GLY A 51 -3.39 -3.28 10.45
CA GLY A 51 -4.68 -3.23 11.14
C GLY A 51 -5.40 -4.59 11.08
N PRO A 52 -6.49 -4.76 11.85
CA PRO A 52 -7.17 -6.03 12.07
C PRO A 52 -7.44 -6.91 10.84
N PRO A 53 -7.90 -6.43 9.66
CA PRO A 53 -8.14 -7.33 8.53
C PRO A 53 -6.85 -7.96 8.01
N LEU A 54 -5.75 -7.19 7.92
CA LEU A 54 -4.47 -7.68 7.44
C LEU A 54 -3.68 -8.41 8.54
N ALA A 55 -3.84 -8.01 9.81
CA ALA A 55 -3.26 -8.69 10.95
C ALA A 55 -3.81 -10.11 11.10
N ILE A 56 -5.12 -10.28 10.94
CA ILE A 56 -5.78 -11.60 10.94
C ILE A 56 -5.27 -12.45 9.78
N LEU A 57 -5.13 -11.87 8.57
CA LEU A 57 -4.62 -12.60 7.41
C LEU A 57 -3.18 -13.14 7.61
N ALA A 58 -2.37 -12.43 8.38
CA ALA A 58 -0.99 -12.78 8.71
C ALA A 58 -0.85 -13.47 10.08
N GLU A 59 -1.94 -13.70 10.81
CA GLU A 59 -1.90 -14.26 12.16
C GLU A 59 -1.26 -15.65 12.19
N GLY A 60 -0.41 -15.89 13.19
CA GLY A 60 0.32 -17.15 13.34
C GLY A 60 1.43 -17.39 12.32
N GLN A 61 1.64 -16.49 11.35
CA GLN A 61 2.67 -16.64 10.33
C GLN A 61 3.96 -15.91 10.71
N LYS A 62 5.08 -16.61 10.54
CA LYS A 62 6.43 -16.06 10.75
C LYS A 62 7.25 -15.98 9.45
N ASN A 63 6.74 -16.60 8.38
CA ASN A 63 7.39 -16.61 7.08
C ASN A 63 7.00 -15.35 6.28
N THR A 64 7.95 -14.43 6.14
CA THR A 64 7.77 -13.17 5.40
C THR A 64 7.31 -13.38 3.96
N MET A 65 7.76 -14.44 3.28
CA MET A 65 7.35 -14.72 1.89
C MET A 65 5.90 -15.14 1.78
N GLU A 66 5.39 -15.91 2.74
CA GLU A 66 3.97 -16.30 2.78
C GLU A 66 3.06 -15.10 3.07
N ILE A 67 3.46 -14.25 4.02
CA ILE A 67 2.75 -13.01 4.35
C ILE A 67 2.70 -12.10 3.12
N SER A 68 3.85 -11.87 2.47
CA SER A 68 3.94 -11.09 1.23
C SER A 68 3.05 -11.65 0.12
N GLY A 69 3.08 -12.96 -0.11
CA GLY A 69 2.24 -13.61 -1.11
C GLY A 69 0.73 -13.48 -0.82
N LYS A 70 0.31 -13.51 0.44
CA LYS A 70 -1.09 -13.26 0.81
C LYS A 70 -1.49 -11.81 0.55
N LEU A 71 -0.66 -10.85 0.95
CA LEU A 71 -0.91 -9.42 0.74
C LEU A 71 -1.02 -9.10 -0.76
N ASN A 72 -0.09 -9.59 -1.58
CA ASN A 72 -0.12 -9.37 -3.02
C ASN A 72 -1.38 -9.93 -3.67
N ARG A 73 -1.76 -11.18 -3.36
CA ARG A 73 -3.00 -11.76 -3.91
C ARG A 73 -4.25 -10.99 -3.49
N THR A 74 -4.31 -10.50 -2.25
CA THR A 74 -5.43 -9.68 -1.79
C THR A 74 -5.45 -8.36 -2.54
N ALA A 75 -4.31 -7.68 -2.70
CA ALA A 75 -4.20 -6.43 -3.43
C ALA A 75 -4.54 -6.59 -4.93
N GLU A 76 -4.04 -7.62 -5.60
CA GLU A 76 -4.34 -7.90 -7.01
C GLU A 76 -5.84 -8.09 -7.24
N ARG A 77 -6.49 -8.89 -6.39
CA ARG A 77 -7.95 -9.12 -6.48
C ARG A 77 -8.72 -7.85 -6.18
N TYR A 78 -8.26 -7.06 -5.20
CA TYR A 78 -8.86 -5.77 -4.88
C TYR A 78 -8.83 -4.82 -6.08
N LEU A 79 -7.65 -4.63 -6.68
CA LEU A 79 -7.47 -3.77 -7.85
C LEU A 79 -8.29 -4.26 -9.05
N GLU A 80 -8.44 -5.58 -9.22
CA GLU A 80 -9.30 -6.13 -10.27
C GLU A 80 -10.78 -5.83 -10.03
N ILE A 81 -11.28 -5.93 -8.78
CA ILE A 81 -12.64 -5.52 -8.42
C ILE A 81 -12.86 -4.05 -8.79
N LEU A 82 -11.92 -3.15 -8.45
CA LEU A 82 -12.04 -1.72 -8.75
C LEU A 82 -12.14 -1.40 -10.26
N ARG A 83 -11.69 -2.30 -11.15
CA ARG A 83 -11.81 -2.11 -12.61
C ARG A 83 -13.21 -2.38 -13.16
N HIS A 84 -13.97 -3.24 -12.48
CA HIS A 84 -15.29 -3.70 -12.95
C HIS A 84 -16.45 -3.10 -12.15
N HIS A 85 -16.14 -2.37 -11.07
CA HIS A 85 -17.10 -1.80 -10.15
C HIS A 85 -17.01 -0.27 -10.10
N GLY A 86 -18.11 0.36 -9.71
CA GLY A 86 -18.22 1.81 -9.60
C GLY A 86 -19.59 2.30 -10.04
N LEU A 87 -19.77 3.62 -9.96
CA LEU A 87 -20.99 4.29 -10.38
C LEU A 87 -20.64 5.47 -11.27
N GLU A 88 -21.46 5.70 -12.29
CA GLU A 88 -21.40 6.92 -13.07
C GLU A 88 -21.94 8.08 -12.23
N LEU A 89 -21.03 8.99 -11.87
CA LEU A 89 -21.31 10.17 -11.09
C LEU A 89 -21.17 11.42 -11.95
N THR A 90 -22.14 12.32 -11.80
CA THR A 90 -22.03 13.68 -12.29
C THR A 90 -21.07 14.48 -11.41
N GLU A 91 -20.57 15.59 -11.94
CA GLU A 91 -19.65 16.45 -11.17
C GLU A 91 -20.24 16.97 -9.85
N PRO A 92 -21.51 17.43 -9.76
CA PRO A 92 -22.10 17.83 -8.48
C PRO A 92 -22.17 16.67 -7.47
N GLU A 93 -22.47 15.45 -7.92
CA GLU A 93 -22.50 14.26 -7.06
C GLU A 93 -21.10 13.92 -6.55
N ARG A 94 -20.09 13.99 -7.42
CA ARG A 94 -18.68 13.77 -7.08
C ARG A 94 -18.21 14.75 -6.00
N LEU A 95 -18.59 16.03 -6.13
CA LEU A 95 -18.27 17.07 -5.15
C LEU A 95 -18.97 16.84 -3.81
N CYS A 96 -20.24 16.41 -3.83
CA CYS A 96 -20.99 16.07 -2.62
C CYS A 96 -20.33 14.91 -1.86
N LEU A 97 -19.97 13.83 -2.57
CA LEU A 97 -19.30 12.69 -1.97
C LEU A 97 -17.90 13.05 -1.46
N ALA A 98 -17.10 13.78 -2.23
CA ALA A 98 -15.79 14.25 -1.75
C ALA A 98 -15.89 15.14 -0.49
N HIS A 99 -16.99 15.90 -0.34
CA HIS A 99 -17.26 16.66 0.87
C HIS A 99 -17.54 15.75 2.08
N ILE A 100 -18.29 14.67 1.88
CA ILE A 100 -18.65 13.69 2.92
C ILE A 100 -17.45 12.83 3.33
N CYS A 101 -16.66 12.34 2.36
CA CYS A 101 -15.53 11.45 2.62
C CYS A 101 -14.41 12.10 3.48
N HIS A 102 -14.43 13.42 3.62
CA HIS A 102 -13.48 14.19 4.42
C HIS A 102 -12.01 13.90 4.07
N ILE A 103 -11.14 13.58 5.03
CA ILE A 103 -9.72 13.28 4.82
C ILE A 103 -9.36 11.98 5.54
N GLY A 104 -8.71 11.07 4.81
CA GLY A 104 -8.17 9.84 5.37
C GLY A 104 -9.00 8.61 5.02
N PHE A 105 -8.88 7.58 5.85
CA PHE A 105 -9.46 6.25 5.63
C PHE A 105 -10.94 6.22 5.99
N MET A 106 -11.76 5.70 5.09
CA MET A 106 -13.17 5.39 5.35
C MET A 106 -13.36 3.92 5.71
N SER A 107 -13.97 3.66 6.85
CA SER A 107 -14.30 2.30 7.28
C SER A 107 -15.42 1.67 6.43
N PRO A 108 -15.51 0.33 6.36
CA PRO A 108 -16.60 -0.33 5.67
C PRO A 108 -18.00 0.03 6.15
N LEU A 109 -18.16 0.50 7.39
CA LEU A 109 -19.43 0.98 7.90
C LEU A 109 -19.77 2.36 7.33
N GLU A 110 -18.83 3.29 7.40
CA GLU A 110 -18.99 4.64 6.82
C GLU A 110 -19.30 4.57 5.32
N ILE A 111 -18.66 3.66 4.57
CA ILE A 111 -18.96 3.44 3.15
C ILE A 111 -20.41 2.97 2.93
N ARG A 112 -20.96 2.15 3.83
CA ARG A 112 -22.37 1.68 3.74
C ARG A 112 -23.36 2.78 4.09
N GLU A 113 -22.95 3.72 4.91
CA GLU A 113 -23.79 4.82 5.40
C GLU A 113 -23.76 6.04 4.47
N LEU A 114 -22.96 6.03 3.39
CA LEU A 114 -22.93 7.10 2.39
C LEU A 114 -24.30 7.57 1.88
N PRO A 115 -25.29 6.71 1.59
CA PRO A 115 -26.63 7.17 1.20
C PRO A 115 -27.26 8.08 2.26
N LEU A 116 -27.16 7.68 3.54
CA LEU A 116 -27.68 8.45 4.67
C LEU A 116 -26.90 9.76 4.85
N GLU A 117 -25.57 9.72 4.74
CA GLU A 117 -24.72 10.91 4.84
C GLU A 117 -25.05 11.94 3.74
N VAL A 118 -25.39 11.48 2.53
CA VAL A 118 -25.87 12.35 1.43
C VAL A 118 -27.21 13.00 1.76
N GLU A 119 -28.12 12.30 2.43
CA GLU A 119 -29.40 12.89 2.85
C GLU A 119 -29.22 13.94 3.95
N LEU A 120 -28.31 13.68 4.90
CA LEU A 120 -28.10 14.51 6.10
C LEU A 120 -27.15 15.69 5.87
N THR A 121 -26.30 15.63 4.85
CA THR A 121 -25.32 16.67 4.60
C THR A 121 -25.98 18.02 4.24
N ARG A 122 -25.36 19.09 4.74
CA ARG A 122 -25.73 20.49 4.42
C ARG A 122 -25.08 20.97 3.13
N PHE A 123 -24.30 20.13 2.45
CA PHE A 123 -23.67 20.47 1.19
C PHE A 123 -24.74 20.74 0.12
N GLU A 124 -24.57 21.84 -0.60
CA GLU A 124 -25.45 22.26 -1.67
C GLU A 124 -24.58 22.71 -2.86
N CYS A 125 -24.97 22.32 -4.06
CA CYS A 125 -24.30 22.70 -5.30
C CYS A 125 -25.30 22.78 -6.45
N ALA A 126 -25.07 23.65 -7.42
CA ALA A 126 -25.95 23.78 -8.58
C ALA A 126 -26.00 22.45 -9.36
N GLY A 127 -27.21 21.95 -9.61
CA GLY A 127 -27.43 20.69 -10.33
C GLY A 127 -27.28 19.43 -9.48
N LEU A 128 -27.07 19.54 -8.17
CA LEU A 128 -27.09 18.40 -7.26
C LEU A 128 -28.52 18.03 -6.88
N ASP A 129 -28.90 16.78 -7.11
CA ASP A 129 -30.11 16.17 -6.56
C ASP A 129 -29.71 15.13 -5.50
N LYS A 130 -29.81 15.51 -4.22
CA LYS A 130 -29.41 14.64 -3.10
C LYS A 130 -30.29 13.40 -2.97
N ALA A 131 -31.58 13.51 -3.28
CA ALA A 131 -32.50 12.37 -3.20
C ALA A 131 -32.18 11.34 -4.30
N ALA A 132 -31.90 11.80 -5.51
CA ALA A 132 -31.49 10.93 -6.60
C ALA A 132 -30.13 10.27 -6.33
N LEU A 133 -29.16 11.03 -5.79
CA LEU A 133 -27.85 10.49 -5.41
C LEU A 133 -27.96 9.46 -4.30
N ALA A 134 -28.71 9.73 -3.23
CA ALA A 134 -28.92 8.81 -2.12
C ALA A 134 -29.54 7.49 -2.62
N ALA A 135 -30.61 7.56 -3.41
CA ALA A 135 -31.24 6.38 -4.00
C ALA A 135 -30.29 5.58 -4.92
N LYS A 136 -29.46 6.28 -5.70
CA LYS A 136 -28.43 5.66 -6.54
C LYS A 136 -27.45 4.85 -5.67
N LEU A 137 -26.92 5.46 -4.60
CA LEU A 137 -25.96 4.82 -3.70
C LEU A 137 -26.59 3.65 -2.92
N GLU A 138 -27.83 3.79 -2.47
CA GLU A 138 -28.55 2.73 -1.73
C GLU A 138 -28.81 1.49 -2.60
N SER A 139 -29.05 1.70 -3.90
CA SER A 139 -29.23 0.59 -4.86
C SER A 139 -27.92 -0.09 -5.29
N ALA A 140 -26.78 0.53 -5.00
CA ALA A 140 -25.48 0.05 -5.44
C ALA A 140 -24.96 -1.12 -4.61
N SER A 141 -24.13 -1.97 -5.21
CA SER A 141 -23.45 -3.00 -4.43
C SER A 141 -22.39 -2.37 -3.53
N PHE A 142 -22.04 -3.04 -2.44
CA PHE A 142 -20.94 -2.57 -1.57
C PHE A 142 -19.61 -2.44 -2.33
N ALA A 143 -19.36 -3.30 -3.34
CA ALA A 143 -18.16 -3.20 -4.17
C ALA A 143 -18.16 -1.91 -5.03
N ASP A 144 -19.32 -1.50 -5.53
CA ASP A 144 -19.46 -0.25 -6.28
C ASP A 144 -19.24 0.97 -5.39
N LEU A 145 -19.76 0.94 -4.15
CA LEU A 145 -19.55 2.00 -3.17
C LEU A 145 -18.06 2.13 -2.80
N VAL A 146 -17.36 1.01 -2.58
CA VAL A 146 -15.91 1.02 -2.34
C VAL A 146 -15.17 1.61 -3.54
N ALA A 147 -15.53 1.23 -4.76
CA ALA A 147 -14.89 1.77 -5.96
C ALA A 147 -15.13 3.28 -6.12
N VAL A 148 -16.33 3.78 -5.81
CA VAL A 148 -16.61 5.21 -5.78
C VAL A 148 -15.69 5.93 -4.79
N VAL A 149 -15.53 5.43 -3.56
CA VAL A 149 -14.69 6.06 -2.54
C VAL A 149 -13.21 6.09 -2.96
N GLU A 150 -12.71 4.98 -3.51
CA GLU A 150 -11.32 4.87 -3.99
C GLU A 150 -11.04 5.79 -5.19
N THR A 151 -11.98 5.91 -6.13
CA THR A 151 -11.83 6.83 -7.27
C THR A 151 -11.82 8.30 -6.84
N LEU A 152 -12.40 8.63 -5.69
CA LEU A 152 -12.31 9.95 -5.07
C LEU A 152 -10.98 10.16 -4.32
N GLY A 153 -10.22 9.10 -4.05
CA GLY A 153 -8.90 9.13 -3.42
C GLY A 153 -8.92 8.94 -1.89
N PHE A 154 -9.91 8.23 -1.35
CA PHE A 154 -10.10 7.97 0.08
C PHE A 154 -10.04 6.48 0.42
#